data_AF-A0A7S1RU47-F1
#
_entry.id   AF-A0A7S1RU47-F1
#
_cell.length_a   1.000
_cell.length_b   1.000
_cell.length_c   1.000
_cell.angle_alpha   90.00
_cell.angle_beta   90.00
_cell.angle_gamma   90.00
#
_symmetry.space_group_name_H-M   'P 1'
#
loop_
_entity.id
_entity.type
_entity.pdbx_description
1 polymer ?
#
loop_
_entity_poly.entity_id
_entity_poly.type
_entity_poly.pdbx_seq_one_letter_code
_entity_poly.pdbx_strand_id
1 'polypeptide(L)'
;MASQTRVLPVVLAAVACVCLVRSLFGGNTDAFVASQPAAQTVHRHCRAVGSAGSAALAGGAVPAVVSGVPARRGVEAHFKVTLETPDGTKEFECPEDVYVLDQAEEEGIELPYSCRAGSCSSCAGKVLSGSIDQSDQAFLDDDQMGEGFCLTCVTYATSDVTIKTHCEDDL
;
A
#
# COMPACT_ATOMS: atom_id res chain seq x y z
N MET A 1 66.17 -1.22 19.68
CA MET A 1 65.26 -0.52 18.74
C MET A 1 63.85 -1.09 18.99
N ALA A 2 63.11 -0.69 20.03
CA ALA A 2 62.42 0.59 20.28
C ALA A 2 61.21 0.84 19.35
N SER A 3 60.07 0.17 19.59
CA SER A 3 58.81 0.43 18.85
C SER A 3 57.53 0.07 19.63
N GLN A 4 57.42 0.45 20.91
CA GLN A 4 56.18 0.19 21.69
C GLN A 4 55.70 1.38 22.56
N THR A 5 56.08 2.63 22.25
CA THR A 5 55.80 3.77 23.17
C THR A 5 55.00 4.92 22.56
N ARG A 6 54.36 4.76 21.39
CA ARG A 6 53.66 5.87 20.70
C ARG A 6 52.15 5.72 20.53
N VAL A 7 51.56 4.60 20.93
CA VAL A 7 50.12 4.34 20.70
C VAL A 7 49.23 4.88 21.82
N LEU A 8 49.74 4.98 23.05
CA LEU A 8 48.98 5.48 24.22
C LEU A 8 48.47 6.93 24.12
N PRO A 9 49.23 7.93 23.62
CA PRO A 9 48.76 9.32 23.64
C PRO A 9 47.72 9.63 22.56
N VAL A 10 47.69 8.86 21.46
CA VAL A 10 46.73 9.06 20.36
C VAL A 10 45.35 8.48 20.71
N VAL A 11 45.32 7.35 21.42
CA VAL A 11 44.06 6.73 21.86
C VAL A 11 43.42 7.55 22.99
N LEU A 12 44.21 8.14 23.90
CA LEU A 12 43.70 9.03 24.95
C LEU A 12 43.11 10.35 24.41
N ALA A 13 43.65 10.90 23.32
CA ALA A 13 43.13 12.11 22.68
C ALA A 13 41.79 11.87 21.94
N ALA A 14 41.59 10.69 21.35
CA ALA A 14 40.34 10.35 20.66
C ALA A 14 39.15 10.16 21.63
N VAL A 15 39.38 9.59 22.82
CA VAL A 15 38.31 9.37 23.82
C VAL A 15 37.86 10.69 24.47
N ALA A 16 38.77 11.64 24.67
CA ALA A 16 38.44 12.97 25.22
C ALA A 16 37.55 13.80 24.27
N CYS A 17 37.71 13.64 22.95
CA CYS A 17 36.92 14.35 21.95
C CYS A 17 35.47 13.84 21.86
N VAL A 18 35.25 12.52 22.01
CA VAL A 18 33.91 11.91 21.97
C VAL A 18 33.07 12.26 23.21
N CYS A 19 33.70 12.41 24.39
CA CYS A 19 33.00 12.81 25.61
C CYS A 19 32.59 14.29 25.62
N LEU A 20 33.37 15.18 24.99
CA LEU A 20 33.05 16.62 24.91
C LEU A 20 31.91 16.91 23.91
N VAL A 21 31.81 16.18 22.80
CA VAL A 21 30.72 16.37 21.82
C VAL A 21 29.36 15.90 22.38
N ARG A 22 29.34 14.84 23.20
CA ARG A 22 28.12 14.37 23.87
C ARG A 22 27.56 15.34 24.92
N SER A 23 28.40 16.19 25.51
CA SER A 23 27.94 17.21 26.48
C SER A 23 27.40 18.48 25.82
N LEU A 24 27.74 18.75 24.55
CA LEU A 24 27.26 19.93 23.82
C LEU A 24 25.97 19.68 23.02
N PHE A 25 25.63 18.41 22.75
CA PHE A 25 24.39 18.02 22.06
C PHE A 25 23.42 17.24 22.98
N GLY A 26 23.57 17.37 24.30
CA GLY A 26 22.58 16.95 25.29
C GLY A 26 21.39 17.90 25.33
N GLY A 27 20.70 18.04 24.19
CA GLY A 27 19.46 18.78 24.06
C GLY A 27 18.34 18.07 24.79
N ASN A 28 18.00 18.60 25.95
CA ASN A 28 16.74 18.51 26.67
C ASN A 28 15.54 17.92 25.87
N THR A 29 15.31 16.61 25.94
CA THR A 29 14.08 15.97 25.42
C THR A 29 13.05 15.86 26.54
N ASP A 30 12.50 16.98 26.99
CA ASP A 30 11.38 17.00 27.95
C ASP A 30 10.34 18.10 27.63
N ALA A 31 10.20 18.52 26.36
CA ALA A 31 9.31 19.65 26.03
C ALA A 31 8.53 19.58 24.71
N PHE A 32 8.46 18.43 24.03
CA PHE A 32 7.66 18.31 22.80
C PHE A 32 6.58 17.22 22.87
N VAL A 33 6.00 17.02 24.05
CA VAL A 33 4.67 16.42 24.16
C VAL A 33 3.68 17.55 24.44
N ALA A 34 2.90 17.83 23.39
CA ALA A 34 1.52 18.28 23.46
C ALA A 34 1.24 19.62 24.17
N SER A 35 1.50 20.71 23.45
CA SER A 35 0.59 21.86 23.45
C SER A 35 -0.01 21.98 22.05
N GLN A 36 -0.94 21.08 21.71
CA GLN A 36 -1.95 21.38 20.70
C GLN A 36 -3.15 21.97 21.45
N PRO A 37 -3.59 23.19 21.12
CA PRO A 37 -4.87 23.68 21.60
C PRO A 37 -5.96 22.76 21.06
N ALA A 38 -6.89 22.40 21.94
CA ALA A 38 -8.03 21.53 21.68
C ALA A 38 -8.62 21.78 20.29
N ALA A 39 -8.50 20.77 19.41
CA ALA A 39 -9.37 20.65 18.26
C ALA A 39 -10.81 20.72 18.79
N GLN A 40 -11.53 21.77 18.39
CA GLN A 40 -12.95 21.91 18.65
C GLN A 40 -13.66 20.74 17.98
N THR A 41 -13.91 19.70 18.76
CA THR A 41 -14.73 18.57 18.35
C THR A 41 -16.14 19.10 18.17
N VAL A 42 -16.72 18.88 16.98
CA VAL A 42 -18.10 19.24 16.58
C VAL A 42 -19.21 18.66 17.48
N HIS A 43 -18.85 17.94 18.55
CA HIS A 43 -19.75 17.31 19.51
C HIS A 43 -20.11 18.21 20.71
N ARG A 44 -20.20 19.53 20.54
CA ARG A 44 -20.59 20.47 21.62
C ARG A 44 -22.00 20.22 22.18
N HIS A 45 -22.80 19.37 21.54
CA HIS A 45 -24.16 19.00 21.97
C HIS A 45 -24.34 17.52 22.33
N CYS A 46 -23.28 16.70 22.35
CA CYS A 46 -23.42 15.32 22.80
C CYS A 46 -23.42 15.24 24.33
N ARG A 47 -24.58 14.91 24.89
CA ARG A 47 -24.78 14.69 26.33
C ARG A 47 -24.23 13.30 26.69
N ALA A 48 -23.24 13.26 27.60
CA ALA A 48 -22.77 12.00 28.17
C ALA A 48 -23.88 11.36 29.02
N VAL A 49 -24.34 10.17 28.64
CA VAL A 49 -25.20 9.33 29.49
C VAL A 49 -24.28 8.54 30.42
N GLY A 50 -24.19 9.00 31.65
CA GLY A 50 -23.44 8.33 32.72
C GLY A 50 -24.24 7.21 33.38
N SER A 51 -23.64 6.01 33.34
CA SER A 51 -23.46 5.05 34.43
C SER A 51 -24.63 4.70 35.36
N ALA A 52 -25.10 3.45 35.28
CA ALA A 52 -25.33 2.60 36.44
C ALA A 52 -25.38 1.12 36.01
N GLY A 53 -24.42 0.31 36.45
CA GLY A 53 -24.47 -1.15 36.27
C GLY A 53 -23.11 -1.82 36.22
N SER A 54 -22.48 -2.02 37.38
CA SER A 54 -21.36 -2.95 37.56
C SER A 54 -21.74 -4.37 37.13
N ALA A 55 -20.88 -5.02 36.35
CA ALA A 55 -20.38 -6.39 36.56
C ALA A 55 -20.01 -7.08 35.24
N ALA A 56 -19.00 -7.94 35.34
CA ALA A 56 -18.55 -8.94 34.38
C ALA A 56 -17.66 -8.45 33.23
N LEU A 57 -16.37 -8.43 33.55
CA LEU A 57 -15.32 -8.87 32.63
C LEU A 57 -15.69 -10.26 32.12
N ALA A 58 -16.22 -10.36 30.91
CA ALA A 58 -16.30 -11.61 30.15
C ALA A 58 -15.66 -11.36 28.79
N GLY A 59 -14.60 -12.12 28.52
CA GLY A 59 -13.87 -12.07 27.26
C GLY A 59 -14.80 -12.24 26.08
N GLY A 60 -14.82 -11.24 25.21
CA GLY A 60 -15.38 -11.32 23.88
C GLY A 60 -14.33 -10.74 22.95
N ALA A 61 -13.48 -11.61 22.39
CA ALA A 61 -12.80 -11.27 21.16
C ALA A 61 -13.89 -10.98 20.14
N VAL A 62 -14.12 -9.71 19.83
CA VAL A 62 -14.87 -9.34 18.64
C VAL A 62 -13.99 -9.77 17.46
N PRO A 63 -14.38 -10.77 16.64
CA PRO A 63 -13.70 -10.89 15.37
C PRO A 63 -14.07 -9.61 14.63
N ALA A 64 -13.05 -8.83 14.24
CA ALA A 64 -13.21 -7.91 13.15
C ALA A 64 -13.71 -8.75 11.98
N VAL A 65 -15.00 -8.67 11.69
CA VAL A 65 -15.54 -9.17 10.42
C VAL A 65 -14.97 -8.23 9.37
N VAL A 66 -13.76 -8.54 8.93
CA VAL A 66 -13.26 -8.05 7.65
C VAL A 66 -14.35 -8.41 6.66
N SER A 67 -14.79 -7.44 5.87
CA SER A 67 -15.72 -7.67 4.77
C SER A 67 -14.94 -8.49 3.73
N GLY A 68 -14.75 -9.77 4.03
CA GLY A 68 -14.12 -10.72 3.15
C GLY A 68 -15.13 -11.02 2.07
N VAL A 69 -14.98 -10.36 0.93
CA VAL A 69 -15.39 -10.95 -0.33
C VAL A 69 -14.91 -12.41 -0.27
N PRO A 70 -15.81 -13.40 -0.41
CA PRO A 70 -15.42 -14.80 -0.24
C PRO A 70 -14.36 -15.12 -1.28
N ALA A 71 -13.13 -15.37 -0.83
CA ALA A 71 -12.11 -15.99 -1.66
C ALA A 71 -12.73 -17.23 -2.30
N ARG A 72 -12.83 -17.22 -3.63
CA ARG A 72 -13.48 -18.26 -4.41
C ARG A 72 -12.75 -19.56 -4.07
N ARG A 73 -13.45 -20.48 -3.40
CA ARG A 73 -12.81 -21.64 -2.77
C ARG A 73 -12.50 -22.68 -3.84
N GLY A 74 -11.24 -22.75 -4.23
CA GLY A 74 -10.62 -23.93 -4.86
C GLY A 74 -10.71 -23.95 -6.38
N VAL A 75 -9.79 -23.25 -7.05
CA VAL A 75 -8.57 -23.76 -7.69
C VAL A 75 -7.63 -22.54 -7.73
N GLU A 76 -6.32 -22.66 -7.47
CA GLU A 76 -5.36 -21.60 -7.86
C GLU A 76 -5.37 -21.55 -9.39
N ALA A 77 -6.38 -20.89 -9.96
CA ALA A 77 -6.49 -20.72 -11.39
C ALA A 77 -5.49 -19.62 -11.76
N HIS A 78 -4.38 -20.05 -12.36
CA HIS A 78 -3.47 -19.14 -13.03
C HIS A 78 -4.00 -18.89 -14.42
N PHE A 79 -4.25 -17.63 -14.73
CA PHE A 79 -4.65 -17.18 -16.05
C PHE A 79 -3.47 -16.55 -16.77
N LYS A 80 -3.36 -16.77 -18.07
CA LYS A 80 -2.35 -16.12 -18.89
C LYS A 80 -2.78 -14.70 -19.19
N VAL A 81 -2.04 -13.73 -18.64
CA VAL A 81 -2.25 -12.30 -18.90
C VAL A 81 -1.22 -11.83 -19.92
N THR A 82 -1.70 -11.26 -21.02
CA THR A 82 -0.87 -10.65 -22.06
C THR A 82 -1.06 -9.14 -22.00
N LEU A 83 0.00 -8.40 -21.72
CA LEU A 83 0.01 -6.94 -21.69
C LEU A 83 0.67 -6.38 -22.94
N GLU A 84 -0.07 -5.60 -23.72
CA GLU A 84 0.52 -4.78 -24.77
C GLU A 84 0.95 -3.44 -24.17
N THR A 85 2.26 -3.29 -23.93
CA THR A 85 2.86 -2.02 -23.50
C THR A 85 3.51 -1.32 -24.70
N PRO A 86 3.72 0.01 -24.66
CA PRO A 86 4.45 0.73 -25.71
C PRO A 86 5.88 0.20 -25.92
N ASP A 87 6.48 -0.43 -24.91
CA ASP A 87 7.80 -1.06 -24.97
C ASP A 87 7.78 -2.47 -25.56
N GLY A 88 6.60 -3.08 -25.72
CA GLY A 88 6.40 -4.40 -26.30
C GLY A 88 5.35 -5.24 -25.59
N THR A 89 5.00 -6.38 -26.19
CA THR A 89 4.09 -7.36 -25.57
C THR A 89 4.83 -8.15 -24.50
N LYS A 90 4.24 -8.22 -23.30
CA LYS A 90 4.73 -9.03 -22.18
C LYS A 90 3.64 -10.01 -21.74
N GLU A 91 4.03 -11.20 -21.35
CA GLU A 91 3.12 -12.26 -20.94
C GLU A 91 3.56 -12.81 -19.59
N PHE A 92 2.60 -13.05 -18.70
CA PHE A 92 2.85 -13.69 -17.41
C PHE A 92 1.62 -14.45 -16.93
N GLU A 93 1.79 -15.26 -15.89
CA GLU A 93 0.72 -16.00 -15.23
C GLU A 93 0.23 -15.22 -14.02
N CYS A 94 -1.08 -14.94 -13.98
CA CYS A 94 -1.73 -14.22 -12.89
C CYS A 94 -2.69 -15.13 -12.13
N PRO A 95 -2.52 -15.27 -10.80
CA PRO A 95 -3.54 -15.91 -9.97
C PRO A 95 -4.87 -15.15 -10.03
N GLU A 96 -5.99 -15.87 -9.88
CA GLU A 96 -7.33 -15.28 -9.88
C GLU A 96 -7.63 -14.38 -8.66
N ASP A 97 -6.84 -14.50 -7.59
CA ASP A 97 -6.98 -13.78 -6.32
C ASP A 97 -5.98 -12.61 -6.16
N VAL A 98 -5.19 -12.32 -7.19
CA VAL A 98 -4.19 -11.24 -7.21
C VAL A 98 -4.54 -10.22 -8.28
N TYR A 99 -4.29 -8.94 -7.99
CA TYR A 99 -4.48 -7.87 -8.96
C TYR A 99 -3.45 -7.97 -10.09
N VAL A 100 -3.91 -7.74 -11.32
CA VAL A 100 -3.06 -7.80 -12.52
C VAL A 100 -1.84 -6.89 -12.40
N LEU A 101 -2.00 -5.68 -11.83
CA LEU A 101 -0.88 -4.76 -11.60
C LEU A 101 0.15 -5.33 -10.63
N ASP A 102 -0.28 -5.90 -9.51
CA ASP A 102 0.64 -6.39 -8.47
C ASP A 102 1.45 -7.58 -9.00
N GLN A 103 0.81 -8.52 -9.69
CA GLN A 103 1.52 -9.63 -10.34
C GLN A 103 2.47 -9.14 -11.44
N ALA A 104 2.07 -8.14 -12.22
CA ALA A 104 2.94 -7.55 -13.24
C ALA A 104 4.21 -6.95 -12.62
N GLU A 105 4.09 -6.27 -11.47
CA GLU A 105 5.25 -5.72 -10.75
C GLU A 105 6.18 -6.81 -10.21
N GLU A 106 5.64 -7.93 -9.72
CA GLU A 106 6.45 -9.08 -9.28
C GLU A 106 7.28 -9.69 -10.42
N GLU A 107 6.73 -9.70 -11.64
CA GLU A 107 7.41 -10.12 -12.86
C GLU A 107 8.37 -9.05 -13.43
N GLY A 108 8.47 -7.88 -12.79
CA GLY A 108 9.32 -6.77 -13.23
C GLY A 108 8.75 -6.00 -14.42
N ILE A 109 7.44 -6.06 -14.63
CA ILE A 109 6.71 -5.29 -15.63
C ILE A 109 6.23 -3.98 -15.00
N GLU A 110 6.85 -2.88 -15.38
CA GLU A 110 6.43 -1.56 -14.94
C GLU A 110 5.19 -1.11 -15.72
N LEU A 111 4.13 -0.77 -15.00
CA LEU A 111 2.87 -0.22 -15.54
C LEU A 111 2.59 1.15 -14.92
N PRO A 112 1.86 2.02 -15.63
CA PRO A 112 1.48 3.32 -15.08
C PRO A 112 0.45 3.13 -13.95
N TYR A 113 0.70 3.72 -12.79
CA TYR A 113 -0.23 3.77 -11.68
C TYR A 113 -0.01 5.03 -10.82
N SER A 114 -1.04 5.43 -10.07
CA SER A 114 -0.94 6.54 -9.12
C SER A 114 -1.65 6.22 -7.80
N CYS A 115 -2.97 6.05 -7.83
CA CYS A 115 -3.79 5.88 -6.64
C CYS A 115 -3.84 4.45 -6.09
N ARG A 116 -3.66 3.43 -6.94
CA ARG A 116 -3.85 1.99 -6.61
C ARG A 116 -5.15 1.66 -5.86
N ALA A 117 -6.19 2.46 -6.08
CA ALA A 117 -7.46 2.34 -5.37
C ALA A 117 -8.67 2.34 -6.33
N GLY A 118 -8.42 2.18 -7.63
CA GLY A 118 -9.50 2.17 -8.63
C GLY A 118 -10.25 3.50 -8.76
N SER A 119 -9.64 4.61 -8.34
CA SER A 119 -10.26 5.94 -8.28
C SER A 119 -9.60 6.98 -9.20
N CYS A 120 -8.63 6.57 -10.02
CA CYS A 120 -7.88 7.42 -10.93
C CYS A 120 -7.73 6.75 -12.30
N SER A 121 -7.47 7.56 -13.33
CA SER A 121 -7.29 7.14 -14.73
C SER A 121 -5.90 6.61 -15.09
N SER A 122 -4.90 6.78 -14.22
CA SER A 122 -3.51 6.48 -14.58
C SER A 122 -3.24 5.01 -14.89
N CYS A 123 -4.01 4.10 -14.29
CA CYS A 123 -3.89 2.66 -14.53
C CYS A 123 -4.84 2.14 -15.64
N ALA A 124 -5.32 3.04 -16.50
CA ALA A 124 -6.25 2.70 -17.56
C ALA A 124 -5.61 1.83 -18.64
N GLY A 125 -6.33 0.76 -18.96
CA GLY A 125 -6.06 -0.13 -20.07
C GLY A 125 -7.35 -0.48 -20.81
N LYS A 126 -7.20 -1.25 -21.89
CA LYS A 126 -8.29 -1.74 -22.72
C LYS A 126 -8.17 -3.23 -22.91
N VAL A 127 -9.21 -3.97 -22.55
CA VAL A 127 -9.32 -5.40 -22.76
C VAL A 127 -9.56 -5.66 -24.25
N LEU A 128 -8.62 -6.33 -24.89
CA LEU A 128 -8.72 -6.75 -26.29
C LEU A 128 -9.42 -8.10 -26.43
N SER A 129 -9.18 -9.01 -25.47
CA SER A 129 -9.80 -10.33 -25.43
C SER A 129 -9.78 -10.89 -24.02
N GLY A 130 -10.74 -11.75 -23.70
CA GLY A 130 -10.84 -12.43 -22.40
C GLY A 130 -11.93 -11.84 -21.52
N SER A 131 -11.91 -12.20 -20.24
CA SER A 131 -12.87 -11.76 -19.23
C SER A 131 -12.12 -11.35 -17.98
N ILE A 132 -12.54 -10.22 -17.42
CA ILE A 132 -11.96 -9.62 -16.22
C ILE A 132 -13.05 -9.33 -15.20
N ASP A 133 -12.63 -9.22 -13.95
CA ASP A 133 -13.46 -8.71 -12.87
C ASP A 133 -12.82 -7.44 -12.32
N GLN A 134 -13.56 -6.33 -12.36
CA GLN A 134 -13.12 -5.03 -11.87
C GLN A 134 -14.17 -4.41 -10.95
N SER A 135 -14.90 -5.23 -10.19
CA SER A 135 -15.95 -4.76 -9.26
C SER A 135 -15.49 -3.73 -8.24
N ASP A 136 -14.19 -3.68 -7.97
CA ASP A 136 -13.59 -2.85 -6.92
C ASP A 136 -13.24 -1.43 -7.42
N GLN A 137 -13.44 -1.16 -8.71
CA GLN A 137 -13.22 0.14 -9.33
C GLN A 137 -14.38 1.12 -9.06
N ALA A 138 -14.09 2.43 -9.06
CA ALA A 138 -15.08 3.48 -8.83
C ALA A 138 -14.97 4.68 -9.80
N PHE A 139 -14.19 4.55 -10.88
CA PHE A 139 -13.86 5.66 -11.79
C PHE A 139 -14.53 5.54 -13.16
N LEU A 140 -14.60 4.35 -13.75
CA LEU A 140 -15.19 4.10 -15.07
C LEU A 140 -16.71 3.93 -14.97
N ASP A 141 -17.42 4.56 -15.91
CA ASP A 141 -18.86 4.37 -16.09
C ASP A 141 -19.16 3.11 -16.94
N ASP A 142 -20.42 2.66 -16.91
CA ASP A 142 -20.86 1.43 -17.60
C ASP A 142 -20.58 1.44 -19.11
N ASP A 143 -20.67 2.61 -19.75
CA ASP A 143 -20.39 2.76 -21.19
C ASP A 143 -18.90 2.51 -21.50
N GLN A 144 -18.00 3.09 -20.70
CA GLN A 144 -16.55 2.88 -20.85
C GLN A 144 -16.18 1.41 -20.58
N MET A 145 -16.78 0.80 -19.55
CA MET A 145 -16.61 -0.64 -19.30
C MET A 145 -17.14 -1.48 -20.47
N GLY A 146 -18.25 -1.08 -21.09
CA GLY A 146 -18.82 -1.71 -22.29
C GLY A 146 -17.95 -1.59 -23.54
N GLU A 147 -17.16 -0.51 -23.66
CA GLU A 147 -16.14 -0.33 -24.69
C GLU A 147 -14.86 -1.15 -24.44
N GLY A 148 -14.78 -1.83 -23.29
CA GLY A 148 -13.67 -2.68 -22.89
C GLY A 148 -12.58 -1.96 -22.11
N PHE A 149 -12.83 -0.76 -21.59
CA PHE A 149 -11.87 -0.10 -20.70
C PHE A 149 -11.82 -0.77 -19.32
N CYS A 150 -10.61 -0.85 -18.78
CA CYS A 150 -10.37 -1.45 -17.48
C CYS A 150 -9.27 -0.73 -16.68
N LEU A 151 -9.33 -0.84 -15.36
CA LEU A 151 -8.30 -0.31 -14.46
C LEU A 151 -7.42 -1.44 -13.94
N THR A 152 -6.21 -1.59 -14.50
CA THR A 152 -5.31 -2.72 -14.20
C THR A 152 -4.93 -2.81 -12.71
N CYS A 153 -5.00 -1.69 -11.99
CA CYS A 153 -4.65 -1.60 -10.57
C CYS A 153 -5.67 -2.22 -9.60
N VAL A 154 -6.89 -2.50 -10.04
CA VAL A 154 -7.95 -3.15 -9.23
C VAL A 154 -8.71 -4.20 -10.05
N THR A 155 -8.04 -4.77 -11.05
CA THR A 155 -8.62 -5.78 -11.94
C THR A 155 -8.07 -7.16 -11.59
N TYR A 156 -8.98 -8.13 -11.52
CA TYR A 156 -8.68 -9.55 -11.47
C TYR A 156 -8.89 -10.20 -12.85
N ALA A 157 -7.99 -11.10 -13.22
CA ALA A 157 -8.18 -11.95 -14.40
C ALA A 157 -9.17 -13.08 -14.06
N THR A 158 -10.17 -13.30 -14.92
CA THR A 158 -11.12 -14.44 -14.77
C THR A 158 -10.99 -15.47 -15.90
N SER A 159 -10.17 -15.15 -16.90
CA SER A 159 -9.78 -16.02 -18.01
C SER A 159 -8.42 -15.55 -18.54
N ASP A 160 -7.87 -16.28 -19.51
CA ASP A 160 -6.77 -15.76 -20.32
C ASP A 160 -7.21 -14.45 -20.97
N VAL A 161 -6.43 -13.39 -20.76
CA VAL A 161 -6.82 -12.01 -21.11
C VAL A 161 -5.66 -11.30 -21.81
N THR A 162 -6.01 -10.48 -22.78
CA THR A 162 -5.09 -9.56 -23.43
C THR A 162 -5.53 -8.13 -23.15
N ILE A 163 -4.65 -7.35 -22.51
CA ILE A 163 -4.94 -5.98 -22.09
C ILE A 163 -3.91 -5.06 -22.74
N LYS A 164 -4.41 -4.08 -23.49
CA LYS A 164 -3.61 -2.94 -23.94
C LYS A 164 -3.45 -1.96 -22.79
N THR A 165 -2.23 -1.61 -22.45
CA THR A 165 -1.92 -0.69 -21.35
C THR A 165 -1.74 0.75 -21.88
N HIS A 166 -1.65 1.74 -20.98
CA HIS A 166 -1.43 3.15 -21.33
C HIS A 166 -2.55 3.74 -22.20
N CYS A 167 -3.81 3.41 -21.89
CA CYS A 167 -4.99 3.91 -22.60
C CYS A 167 -5.65 5.09 -21.86
N GLU A 168 -4.91 5.82 -21.04
CA GLU A 168 -5.44 6.95 -20.27
C GLU A 168 -5.98 8.07 -21.18
N ASP A 169 -5.29 8.35 -22.29
CA ASP A 169 -5.70 9.38 -23.25
C ASP A 169 -6.91 8.95 -24.13
N ASP A 170 -7.25 7.66 -24.13
CA ASP A 170 -8.31 7.06 -24.94
C ASP A 170 -9.66 6.96 -24.20
N LEU A 171 -9.71 7.31 -22.91
CA LEU A 171 -10.87 7.18 -22.01
C LEU A 171 -12.04 8.15 -22.29
#